data_AF-A0A7C6X3G3-F1
#
_entry.id   AF-A0A7C6X3G3-F1
#
_cell.length_a   1.000
_cell.length_b   1.000
_cell.length_c   1.000
_cell.angle_alpha   90.00
_cell.angle_beta   90.00
_cell.angle_gamma   90.00
#
_symmetry.space_group_name_H-M   'P 1'
#
loop_
_entity.id
_entity.type
_entity.pdbx_description
1 polymer ?
#
loop_
_entity_poly.entity_id
_entity_poly.type
_entity_poly.pdbx_seq_one_letter_code
_entity_poly.pdbx_strand_id
1 'polypeptide(L)'
;MLAVAILALAFAVLVAMFAIQNSTLVSISFFKWQLVDISLAVVILGSAAAGALAVGLFTFVREIGLRLSLRSCNARLDAVAKELDETREDSVRLGKEVERLKEGIHAKTKELETEQRRVSALQVELEATQAMEILPEPQGGESEKM
;
A
#
# COMPACT_ATOMS: atom_id res chain seq x y z
N MET A 1 -32.64 -18.01 25.25
CA MET A 1 -32.99 -19.45 25.17
C MET A 1 -34.49 -19.65 25.38
N LEU A 2 -35.06 -19.40 26.58
CA LEU A 2 -36.51 -19.59 26.84
C LEU A 2 -37.42 -18.72 25.97
N ALA A 3 -37.12 -17.44 25.79
CA ALA A 3 -37.93 -16.55 24.95
C ALA A 3 -38.01 -17.01 23.48
N VAL A 4 -36.91 -17.55 22.94
CA VAL A 4 -36.87 -18.11 21.58
C VAL A 4 -37.71 -19.38 21.50
N ALA A 5 -37.65 -20.24 22.51
CA ALA A 5 -38.45 -21.46 22.57
C ALA A 5 -39.96 -21.16 22.68
N ILE A 6 -40.35 -20.18 23.51
CA ILE A 6 -41.75 -19.73 23.64
C ILE A 6 -42.26 -19.16 22.31
N LEU A 7 -41.44 -18.34 21.63
CA LEU A 7 -41.81 -17.77 20.33
C LEU A 7 -41.93 -18.85 19.25
N ALA A 8 -41.02 -19.83 19.23
CA ALA A 8 -41.08 -20.97 18.32
C ALA A 8 -42.32 -21.84 18.56
N LEU A 9 -42.69 -22.06 19.83
CA LEU A 9 -43.90 -22.80 20.19
C LEU A 9 -45.17 -22.07 19.74
N ALA A 10 -45.24 -20.75 19.98
CA ALA A 10 -46.34 -19.92 19.52
C ALA A 10 -46.48 -19.96 17.98
N PHE A 11 -45.35 -19.87 17.26
CA PHE A 11 -45.33 -20.00 15.81
C PHE A 11 -45.78 -21.40 15.34
N ALA A 12 -45.34 -22.47 16.00
CA ALA A 12 -45.77 -23.83 15.69
C ALA A 12 -47.30 -24.01 15.86
N VAL A 13 -47.89 -23.42 16.91
CA VAL A 13 -49.34 -23.42 17.10
C VAL A 13 -50.06 -22.68 15.97
N LEU A 14 -49.53 -21.53 15.53
CA LEU A 14 -50.10 -20.79 14.38
C LEU A 14 -50.03 -21.61 13.08
N VAL A 15 -48.92 -22.29 12.83
CA VAL A 15 -48.76 -23.17 11.66
C VAL A 15 -49.73 -24.35 11.71
N ALA A 16 -49.89 -24.97 12.89
CA ALA A 16 -50.86 -26.05 13.07
C ALA A 16 -52.30 -25.57 12.86
N MET A 17 -52.65 -24.40 13.39
CA MET A 17 -53.96 -23.77 13.18
C MET A 17 -54.19 -23.44 11.71
N PHE A 18 -53.18 -22.94 11.01
CA PHE A 18 -53.22 -22.70 9.56
C PHE A 18 -53.46 -23.98 8.77
N ALA A 19 -52.80 -25.08 9.13
CA ALA A 19 -52.97 -26.38 8.48
C ALA A 19 -54.37 -26.97 8.71
N ILE A 20 -54.91 -26.85 9.93
CA ILE A 20 -56.27 -27.31 10.27
C ILE A 20 -57.32 -26.49 9.50
N GLN A 21 -57.16 -25.17 9.42
CA GLN A 21 -58.12 -24.30 8.72
C GLN A 21 -58.04 -24.39 7.21
N ASN A 22 -56.85 -24.69 6.66
CA ASN A 22 -56.60 -24.82 5.23
C ASN A 22 -56.33 -26.29 4.86
N SER A 23 -57.15 -27.20 5.40
CA SER A 23 -57.10 -28.64 5.10
C SER A 23 -57.70 -28.99 3.73
N THR A 24 -58.08 -27.98 2.94
CA THR A 24 -58.59 -28.14 1.58
C THR A 24 -57.57 -28.88 0.73
N LEU A 25 -58.03 -29.95 0.11
CA LEU A 25 -57.23 -30.75 -0.80
C LEU A 25 -57.18 -30.06 -2.16
N VAL A 26 -55.99 -29.97 -2.72
CA VAL A 26 -55.75 -29.39 -4.04
C VAL A 26 -54.99 -30.40 -4.90
N SER A 27 -55.38 -30.45 -6.17
CA SER A 27 -54.67 -31.22 -7.19
C SER A 27 -53.79 -30.26 -7.99
N ILE A 28 -52.48 -30.53 -8.01
CA ILE A 28 -51.49 -29.73 -8.73
C ILE A 28 -51.01 -30.55 -9.91
N SER A 29 -51.16 -30.01 -11.12
CA SER A 29 -50.60 -30.59 -12.33
C SER A 29 -49.49 -29.68 -12.84
N PHE A 30 -48.27 -30.22 -12.89
CA PHE A 30 -47.06 -29.50 -13.27
C PHE A 30 -46.33 -30.28 -14.37
N PHE A 31 -46.55 -29.87 -15.62
CA PHE A 31 -46.02 -30.53 -16.82
C PHE A 31 -46.40 -32.03 -16.88
N LYS A 32 -45.50 -32.96 -16.52
CA LYS A 32 -45.79 -34.41 -16.45
C LYS A 32 -46.06 -34.92 -15.03
N TRP A 33 -45.93 -34.07 -14.02
CA TRP A 33 -46.08 -34.44 -12.62
C TRP A 33 -47.47 -34.03 -12.13
N GLN A 34 -48.15 -34.94 -11.45
CA GLN A 34 -49.45 -34.66 -10.87
C GLN A 34 -49.44 -35.08 -9.41
N LEU A 35 -49.73 -34.14 -8.54
CA LEU A 35 -49.94 -34.37 -7.12
C LEU A 35 -51.43 -34.26 -6.85
N VAL A 36 -52.04 -35.36 -6.44
CA VAL A 36 -53.48 -35.47 -6.20
C VAL A 36 -53.73 -35.46 -4.69
N ASP A 37 -54.78 -34.79 -4.26
CA ASP A 37 -55.27 -34.78 -2.89
C ASP A 37 -54.23 -34.39 -1.83
N ILE A 38 -53.40 -33.39 -2.13
CA ILE A 38 -52.47 -32.79 -1.15
C ILE A 38 -53.13 -31.59 -0.48
N SER A 39 -52.91 -31.41 0.82
CA SER A 39 -53.36 -30.22 1.54
C SER A 39 -52.66 -28.95 1.02
N LEU A 40 -53.45 -27.90 0.76
CA LEU A 40 -52.96 -26.59 0.34
C LEU A 40 -51.87 -26.04 1.28
N ALA A 41 -52.02 -26.25 2.59
CA ALA A 41 -51.05 -25.79 3.57
C ALA A 41 -49.65 -26.41 3.35
N VAL A 42 -49.59 -27.70 3.03
CA VAL A 42 -48.33 -28.42 2.76
C VAL A 42 -47.64 -27.85 1.51
N VAL A 43 -48.41 -27.51 0.49
CA VAL A 43 -47.89 -26.91 -0.74
C VAL A 43 -47.29 -25.54 -0.45
N ILE A 44 -48.02 -24.66 0.23
CA ILE A 44 -47.56 -23.29 0.54
C ILE A 44 -46.29 -23.33 1.41
N LEU A 45 -46.31 -24.11 2.49
CA LEU A 45 -45.15 -24.26 3.39
C LEU A 45 -43.96 -24.89 2.67
N GLY A 46 -44.19 -25.93 1.86
CA GLY A 46 -43.16 -26.60 1.07
C GLY A 46 -42.51 -25.66 0.05
N SER A 47 -43.31 -24.89 -0.70
CA SER A 47 -42.81 -23.91 -1.66
C SER A 47 -42.06 -22.76 -0.98
N ALA A 48 -42.56 -22.25 0.14
CA ALA A 48 -41.89 -21.21 0.91
C ALA A 48 -40.54 -21.71 1.47
N ALA A 49 -40.52 -22.91 2.02
CA ALA A 49 -39.29 -23.54 2.53
C ALA A 49 -38.27 -23.77 1.41
N ALA A 50 -38.70 -24.29 0.25
CA ALA A 50 -37.84 -24.47 -0.91
C ALA A 50 -37.28 -23.13 -1.42
N GLY A 51 -38.10 -22.08 -1.48
CA GLY A 51 -37.68 -20.73 -1.84
C GLY A 51 -36.64 -20.16 -0.86
N ALA A 52 -36.88 -20.31 0.45
CA ALA A 52 -35.94 -19.87 1.48
C ALA A 52 -34.61 -20.62 1.41
N LEU A 53 -34.64 -21.94 1.15
CA LEU A 53 -33.44 -22.75 0.92
C LEU A 53 -32.66 -22.30 -0.32
N ALA A 54 -33.35 -22.02 -1.43
CA ALA A 54 -32.71 -21.53 -2.66
C ALA A 54 -32.01 -20.18 -2.44
N VAL A 55 -32.68 -19.24 -1.78
CA VAL A 55 -32.09 -17.94 -1.42
C VAL A 55 -30.92 -18.13 -0.45
N GLY A 56 -31.07 -18.98 0.56
CA GLY A 56 -30.01 -19.28 1.52
C GLY A 56 -28.77 -19.89 0.88
N LEU A 57 -28.94 -20.76 -0.12
CA LEU A 57 -27.82 -21.33 -0.86
C LEU A 57 -27.14 -20.27 -1.73
N PHE A 58 -27.92 -19.39 -2.36
CA PHE A 58 -27.38 -18.29 -3.17
C PHE A 58 -26.57 -17.29 -2.32
N THR A 59 -27.08 -16.92 -1.14
CA THR A 59 -26.36 -16.04 -0.21
C THR A 59 -25.10 -16.69 0.33
N PHE A 60 -25.12 -18.00 0.60
CA PHE A 60 -23.95 -18.74 1.05
C PHE A 60 -22.82 -18.74 0.01
N VAL A 61 -23.13 -19.01 -1.26
CA VAL A 61 -22.15 -18.96 -2.35
C VAL A 61 -21.57 -17.55 -2.50
N ARG A 62 -22.43 -16.52 -2.43
CA ARG A 62 -21.99 -15.12 -2.46
C ARG A 62 -21.04 -14.81 -1.30
N GLU A 63 -21.34 -15.26 -0.09
CA GLU A 63 -20.51 -15.00 1.09
C GLU A 63 -19.11 -15.63 0.97
N ILE A 64 -19.00 -16.84 0.39
CA ILE A 64 -17.69 -17.45 0.11
C ILE A 64 -16.87 -16.56 -0.84
N GLY A 65 -17.50 -16.03 -1.89
CA GLY A 65 -16.86 -15.10 -2.81
C GLY A 65 -16.34 -13.85 -2.10
N LEU A 66 -17.16 -13.23 -1.24
CA LEU A 66 -16.74 -12.06 -0.45
C LEU A 66 -15.56 -12.37 0.47
N ARG A 67 -15.55 -13.55 1.13
CA ARG A 67 -14.44 -13.95 2.01
C ARG A 67 -13.13 -14.13 1.23
N LEU A 68 -13.18 -14.69 0.03
CA LEU A 68 -12.01 -14.82 -0.84
C LEU A 68 -11.50 -13.46 -1.34
N SER A 69 -12.42 -12.55 -1.70
CA SER A 69 -12.07 -11.18 -2.08
C SER A 69 -11.42 -10.42 -0.93
N LEU A 70 -11.94 -10.56 0.30
CA LEU A 70 -11.33 -9.97 1.50
C LEU A 70 -9.91 -10.48 1.73
N ARG A 71 -9.70 -11.80 1.61
CA ARG A 71 -8.37 -12.39 1.74
C ARG A 71 -7.39 -11.86 0.69
N SER A 72 -7.85 -11.74 -0.56
CA SER A 72 -7.06 -11.16 -1.66
C SER A 72 -6.75 -9.69 -1.43
N CYS A 73 -7.69 -8.92 -0.87
CA CYS A 73 -7.51 -7.51 -0.53
C CYS A 73 -6.46 -7.34 0.57
N ASN A 74 -6.53 -8.13 1.64
CA ASN A 74 -5.53 -8.10 2.72
C ASN A 74 -4.14 -8.49 2.19
N ALA A 75 -4.03 -9.51 1.34
CA ALA A 75 -2.74 -9.87 0.75
C ALA A 75 -2.13 -8.74 -0.09
N ARG A 76 -2.96 -7.96 -0.79
CA ARG A 76 -2.51 -6.77 -1.52
C ARG A 76 -2.08 -5.65 -0.57
N LEU A 77 -2.80 -5.44 0.53
CA LEU A 77 -2.40 -4.47 1.55
C LEU A 77 -1.03 -4.81 2.14
N ASP A 78 -0.79 -6.07 2.48
CA ASP A 78 0.50 -6.53 3.02
C ASP A 78 1.63 -6.33 1.99
N ALA A 79 1.38 -6.63 0.71
CA ALA A 79 2.35 -6.42 -0.36
C ALA A 79 2.69 -4.93 -0.53
N VAL A 80 1.68 -4.07 -0.61
CA VAL A 80 1.86 -2.61 -0.75
C VAL A 80 2.55 -2.02 0.48
N ALA A 81 2.23 -2.49 1.69
CA ALA A 81 2.90 -2.06 2.91
C ALA A 81 4.39 -2.41 2.87
N LYS A 82 4.74 -3.59 2.35
CA LYS A 82 6.14 -4.02 2.19
C LYS A 82 6.88 -3.18 1.15
N GLU A 83 6.28 -2.90 0.01
CA GLU A 83 6.85 -2.01 -1.02
C GLU A 83 7.10 -0.59 -0.48
N LEU A 84 6.18 -0.09 0.35
CA LEU A 84 6.33 1.23 0.99
C LEU A 84 7.53 1.26 1.94
N ASP A 85 7.72 0.19 2.73
CA ASP A 85 8.84 0.09 3.65
C ASP A 85 10.18 -0.01 2.90
N GLU A 86 10.26 -0.86 1.88
CA GLU A 86 11.43 -0.97 0.99
C GLU A 86 11.78 0.37 0.34
N THR A 87 10.79 1.07 -0.21
CA THR A 87 10.99 2.40 -0.83
C THR A 87 11.48 3.44 0.19
N ARG A 88 11.00 3.35 1.43
CA ARG A 88 11.42 4.24 2.51
C ARG A 88 12.86 3.96 2.92
N GLU A 89 13.24 2.70 3.04
CA GLU A 89 14.63 2.30 3.31
C GLU A 89 15.57 2.78 2.20
N ASP A 90 15.18 2.60 0.94
CA ASP A 90 15.95 3.07 -0.22
C ASP A 90 16.10 4.60 -0.22
N SER A 91 15.04 5.33 0.11
CA SER A 91 15.08 6.80 0.23
C SER A 91 16.07 7.26 1.31
N VAL A 92 16.09 6.58 2.46
CA VAL A 92 17.05 6.87 3.54
C VAL A 92 18.48 6.54 3.11
N ARG A 93 18.67 5.42 2.41
CA ARG A 93 19.98 5.00 1.90
C ARG A 93 20.52 5.99 0.87
N LEU A 94 19.71 6.38 -0.11
CA LEU A 94 20.07 7.41 -1.09
C LEU A 94 20.41 8.74 -0.41
N GLY A 95 19.64 9.15 0.61
CA GLY A 95 19.94 10.35 1.39
C GLY A 95 21.34 10.32 2.01
N LYS A 96 21.75 9.19 2.59
CA LYS A 96 23.10 9.00 3.14
C LYS A 96 24.19 9.02 2.05
N GLU A 97 23.93 8.43 0.89
CA GLU A 97 24.87 8.45 -0.23
C GLU A 97 25.07 9.87 -0.77
N VAL A 98 24.00 10.65 -0.91
CA VAL A 98 24.05 12.06 -1.28
C VAL A 98 24.88 12.87 -0.27
N GLU A 99 24.70 12.63 1.03
CA GLU A 99 25.43 13.34 2.07
C GLU A 99 26.94 13.03 2.03
N ARG A 100 27.30 11.75 1.89
CA ARG A 100 28.71 11.33 1.71
C ARG A 100 29.34 11.94 0.46
N LEU A 101 28.63 11.95 -0.67
CA LEU A 101 29.12 12.57 -1.90
C LEU A 101 29.34 14.07 -1.70
N LYS A 102 28.43 14.75 -1.01
CA LYS A 102 28.53 16.18 -0.70
C LYS A 102 29.74 16.48 0.18
N GLU A 103 30.00 15.66 1.20
CA GLU A 103 31.20 15.75 2.03
C GLU A 103 32.48 15.56 1.20
N GLY A 104 32.50 14.55 0.33
CA GLY A 104 33.64 14.28 -0.57
C GLY A 104 33.92 15.44 -1.53
N ILE A 105 32.88 16.02 -2.12
CA ILE A 105 33.00 17.23 -2.96
C ILE A 105 33.57 18.38 -2.14
N HIS A 106 33.04 18.62 -0.94
CA HIS A 106 33.51 19.73 -0.10
C HIS A 106 34.98 19.58 0.32
N ALA A 107 35.43 18.35 0.61
CA ALA A 107 36.83 18.06 0.87
C ALA A 107 37.71 18.32 -0.36
N LYS A 108 37.28 17.87 -1.55
CA LYS A 108 37.99 18.13 -2.81
C LYS A 108 38.06 19.61 -3.18
N THR A 109 36.99 20.38 -2.92
CA THR A 109 36.99 21.84 -3.11
C THR A 109 38.03 22.50 -2.22
N LYS A 110 38.12 22.12 -0.93
CA LYS A 110 39.15 22.66 -0.02
C LYS A 110 40.57 22.31 -0.47
N GLU A 111 40.80 21.06 -0.88
CA GLU A 111 42.09 20.63 -1.42
C GLU A 111 42.48 21.47 -2.64
N LEU A 112 41.55 21.67 -3.57
CA LEU A 112 41.76 22.49 -4.77
C LEU A 112 42.08 23.95 -4.42
N GLU A 113 41.37 24.55 -3.45
CA GLU A 113 41.66 25.90 -2.96
C GLU A 113 43.06 26.00 -2.33
N THR A 114 43.50 24.99 -1.56
CA THR A 114 44.85 24.98 -0.98
C THR A 114 45.93 24.86 -2.04
N GLU A 115 45.73 24.02 -3.05
CA GLU A 115 46.67 23.88 -4.16
C GLU A 115 46.71 25.16 -5.02
N GLN A 116 45.58 25.79 -5.30
CA GLN A 116 45.54 27.10 -5.98
C GLN A 116 46.32 28.17 -5.21
N ARG A 117 46.17 28.23 -3.88
CA ARG A 117 46.95 29.16 -3.04
C ARG A 117 48.44 28.89 -3.14
N ARG A 118 48.86 27.61 -3.09
CA ARG A 118 50.28 27.24 -3.26
C ARG A 118 50.83 27.66 -4.61
N VAL A 119 50.12 27.37 -5.69
CA VAL A 119 50.50 27.78 -7.04
C VAL A 119 50.63 29.31 -7.13
N SER A 120 49.68 30.07 -6.57
CA SER A 120 49.75 31.53 -6.57
C SER A 120 50.95 32.07 -5.78
N ALA A 121 51.30 31.46 -4.65
CA ALA A 121 52.46 31.87 -3.85
C ALA A 121 53.77 31.60 -4.61
N LEU A 122 53.89 30.44 -5.25
CA LEU A 122 55.04 30.10 -6.08
C LEU A 122 55.18 31.02 -7.30
N GLN A 123 54.07 31.46 -7.91
CA GLN A 123 54.10 32.46 -8.97
C GLN A 123 54.66 33.81 -8.48
N VAL A 124 54.22 34.28 -7.31
CA VAL A 124 54.75 35.52 -6.71
C VAL A 124 56.25 35.40 -6.39
N GLU A 125 56.71 34.27 -5.87
CA GLU A 125 58.14 34.03 -5.60
C GLU A 125 58.98 34.02 -6.89
N LEU A 126 58.47 33.39 -7.97
CA LEU A 126 59.12 33.39 -9.28
C LEU A 126 59.23 34.81 -9.85
N GLU A 127 58.14 35.58 -9.81
CA GLU A 127 58.11 36.97 -10.25
C GLU A 127 59.08 37.85 -9.46
N ALA A 128 59.14 37.69 -8.12
CA ALA A 128 60.08 38.42 -7.27
C ALA A 128 61.54 38.07 -7.57
N THR A 129 61.83 36.80 -7.84
CA THR A 129 63.19 36.34 -8.23
C THR A 129 63.58 36.91 -9.59
N GLN A 130 62.66 36.87 -10.57
CA GLN A 130 62.88 37.45 -11.88
C GLN A 130 63.07 38.98 -11.82
N ALA A 131 62.36 39.68 -10.93
CA ALA A 131 62.53 41.12 -10.72
C ALA A 131 63.88 41.47 -10.07
N MET A 132 64.40 40.63 -9.16
CA MET A 132 65.73 40.81 -8.59
C MET A 132 66.85 40.59 -9.61
N GLU A 133 66.67 39.68 -10.57
CA GLU A 133 67.62 39.44 -11.66
C GLU A 133 67.70 40.61 -12.66
N ILE A 134 66.73 41.53 -12.66
CA ILE A 134 66.64 42.70 -13.56
C ILE A 134 67.12 44.02 -12.90
N LEU A 135 67.47 44.03 -11.60
CA LEU A 135 67.99 45.25 -10.97
C LEU A 135 69.40 45.59 -11.50
N PRO A 136 69.63 46.78 -12.08
CA PRO A 136 70.98 47.20 -12.44
C PRO A 136 71.81 47.39 -11.16
N GLU A 137 73.06 46.92 -11.17
CA GLU A 137 74.00 47.12 -10.06
C GLU A 137 74.03 48.59 -9.63
N PRO A 138 74.16 48.89 -8.32
CA PRO A 138 74.18 50.25 -7.84
C PRO A 138 75.41 50.95 -8.44
N GLN A 139 75.18 51.87 -9.38
CA GLN A 139 76.19 52.83 -9.78
C GLN A 139 76.50 53.69 -8.55
N GLY A 140 77.57 53.32 -7.85
CA GLY A 140 78.20 54.12 -6.82
C GLY A 140 78.55 55.48 -7.39
N GLY A 141 78.04 56.52 -6.72
CA GLY A 141 78.18 57.91 -7.11
C GLY A 141 79.62 58.40 -7.14
N GLU A 142 79.81 59.34 -8.07
CA GLU A 142 80.70 60.50 -8.04
C GLU A 142 81.90 60.51 -7.08
N SER A 143 83.09 60.55 -7.66
CA SER A 143 84.23 61.41 -7.28
C SER A 143 85.38 61.06 -8.23
N GLU A 144 86.24 61.94 -8.72
CA GLU A 144 86.46 63.38 -8.65
C GLU A 144 87.66 63.60 -9.60
N LYS A 145 87.69 64.72 -10.34
CA LYS A 145 88.85 65.39 -10.98
C LYS A 145 90.13 64.57 -11.30
N MET A 146 90.58 64.60 -12.56
CA MET A 146 91.65 65.50 -13.06
C MET A 146 91.88 65.30 -14.56
#